data_AF-A0A410UV12-F1
#
_entry.id   AF-A0A410UV12-F1
#
_cell.length_a   1.000
_cell.length_b   1.000
_cell.length_c   1.000
_cell.angle_alpha   90.00
_cell.angle_beta   90.00
_cell.angle_gamma   90.00
#
_symmetry.space_group_name_H-M   'P 1'
#
loop_
_entity.id
_entity.type
_entity.pdbx_description
1 polymer ?
#
loop_
_entity_poly.entity_id
_entity_poly.type
_entity_poly.pdbx_seq_one_letter_code
_entity_poly.pdbx_strand_id
1 'polypeptide(L)' 'MDTLRREKNPESPVKERRRMSHAGLLDSAIRMVAQLASSSDLNTRTLANRAMADLQKLRHEQPKRRQLDSNARLR' A
#
# COMPACT_ATOMS: atom_id res chain seq x y z
N MET A 1 27.34 21.51 31.86
CA MET A 1 27.65 21.49 30.41
C MET A 1 26.82 20.37 29.80
N ASP A 2 25.58 20.72 29.53
CA ASP A 2 24.55 19.87 28.94
C ASP A 2 24.75 19.78 27.42
N THR A 3 24.54 18.59 26.85
CA THR A 3 23.81 18.36 25.58
C THR A 3 23.80 16.87 25.25
N LEU A 4 23.02 16.10 26.01
CA LEU A 4 22.47 14.84 25.50
C LEU A 4 21.44 15.19 24.42
N ARG A 5 21.88 15.30 23.15
CA ARG A 5 20.99 15.40 21.99
C ARG A 5 20.32 14.03 21.79
N ARG A 6 19.24 13.82 22.54
CA ARG A 6 18.30 12.73 22.36
C ARG A 6 17.61 12.92 21.02
N GLU A 7 18.00 12.13 20.02
CA GLU A 7 17.34 12.06 18.73
C GLU A 7 15.84 11.80 18.94
N LYS A 8 15.04 12.86 18.77
CA LYS A 8 13.59 12.74 18.63
C LYS A 8 13.36 12.12 17.26
N ASN A 9 13.34 10.79 17.22
CA ASN A 9 12.63 10.06 16.16
C ASN A 9 11.20 10.64 16.14
N PRO A 10 10.75 11.28 15.05
CA PRO A 10 9.37 11.75 14.99
C PRO A 10 8.49 10.51 15.16
N GLU A 11 7.69 10.55 16.21
CA GLU A 11 6.74 9.51 16.57
C GLU A 11 5.99 9.07 15.32
N SER A 12 6.24 7.82 14.97
CA SER A 12 5.60 7.13 13.88
C SER A 12 4.08 7.36 13.90
N PRO A 13 3.43 7.76 12.80
CA PRO A 13 1.98 7.84 12.72
C PRO A 13 1.42 6.42 12.58
N VAL A 14 1.62 5.58 13.59
CA VAL A 14 1.32 4.14 13.57
C VAL A 14 0.00 3.85 14.28
N LYS A 15 -0.48 4.75 15.13
CA LYS A 15 -1.64 4.49 15.99
C LYS A 15 -3.01 4.58 15.31
N GLU A 16 -3.09 4.95 14.03
CA GLU A 16 -4.38 5.05 13.33
C GLU A 16 -4.40 4.37 11.97
N ARG A 17 -3.62 3.30 11.80
CA ARG A 17 -3.98 2.29 10.78
C ARG A 17 -5.26 1.62 11.26
N ARG A 18 -6.40 2.27 11.03
CA ARG A 18 -7.72 1.62 10.95
C ARG A 18 -7.49 0.28 10.28
N ARG A 19 -7.95 -0.83 10.89
CA ARG A 19 -7.77 -2.20 10.37
C ARG A 19 -8.25 -2.27 8.93
N MET A 20 -7.38 -1.92 7.98
CA MET A 20 -7.73 -1.85 6.57
C MET A 20 -7.82 -3.29 6.10
N SER A 21 -8.91 -3.61 5.42
CA SER A 21 -9.01 -4.89 4.73
C SER A 21 -7.81 -5.05 3.80
N HIS A 22 -7.40 -6.29 3.53
CA HIS A 22 -6.25 -6.57 2.67
C HIS A 22 -6.36 -5.89 1.30
N ALA A 23 -7.55 -5.85 0.71
CA ALA A 23 -7.84 -5.07 -0.50
C ALA A 23 -7.61 -3.56 -0.33
N GLY A 24 -7.96 -2.99 0.83
CA GLY A 24 -7.71 -1.58 1.14
C GLY A 24 -6.22 -1.25 1.30
N LEU A 25 -5.43 -2.18 1.86
CA LEU A 25 -3.97 -2.05 1.90
C LEU A 25 -3.37 -2.06 0.49
N LEU A 26 -3.85 -2.95 -0.38
CA LEU A 26 -3.41 -3.03 -1.77
C LEU A 26 -3.76 -1.75 -2.55
N ASP A 27 -4.98 -1.25 -2.43
CA ASP A 27 -5.39 0.02 -3.07
C ASP A 27 -4.60 1.22 -2.52
N SER A 28 -4.20 1.19 -1.24
CA SER A 28 -3.31 2.21 -0.67
C SER A 28 -1.89 2.11 -1.23
N ALA A 29 -1.35 0.90 -1.39
CA ALA A 29 -0.03 0.68 -1.97
C ALA A 29 0.03 1.15 -3.42
N ILE A 30 -0.99 0.83 -4.23
CA ILE A 30 -1.10 1.30 -5.62
C ILE A 30 -1.07 2.83 -5.67
N ARG A 31 -1.83 3.52 -4.80
CA ARG A 31 -1.82 4.99 -4.75
C ARG A 31 -0.46 5.57 -4.40
N MET A 32 0.24 4.99 -3.42
CA MET A 32 1.58 5.45 -3.06
C MET A 32 2.59 5.27 -4.20
N VAL A 33 2.59 4.10 -4.86
CA VAL A 33 3.51 3.84 -5.98
C VAL A 33 3.20 4.73 -7.18
N ALA A 34 1.93 5.08 -7.42
CA ALA A 34 1.55 5.97 -8.50
C ALA A 34 2.15 7.38 -8.32
N GLN A 35 2.28 7.85 -7.07
CA GLN A 35 2.97 9.11 -6.78
C GLN A 35 4.46 9.01 -7.14
N LEU A 36 5.10 7.88 -6.84
CA LEU A 36 6.52 7.66 -7.17
C LEU A 36 6.78 7.56 -8.69
N ALA A 37 5.79 7.13 -9.47
CA ALA A 37 5.88 7.12 -10.93
C ALA A 37 5.95 8.54 -11.54
N SER A 38 5.55 9.58 -10.80
CA SER A 38 5.74 10.98 -11.19
C SER A 38 7.07 11.59 -10.74
N SER A 39 7.94 10.82 -10.09
CA SER A 39 9.25 11.30 -9.63
C SER A 39 10.13 11.78 -10.78
N SER A 40 10.89 12.85 -10.55
CA SER A 40 11.90 13.37 -11.48
C SER A 40 13.10 12.43 -11.63
N ASP A 41 13.38 11.62 -10.62
CA ASP A 41 14.44 10.60 -10.67
C ASP A 41 14.02 9.41 -11.55
N LEU A 42 14.85 9.11 -12.56
CA LEU A 42 14.60 8.04 -13.53
C LEU A 42 14.59 6.66 -12.87
N ASN A 43 15.47 6.43 -11.89
CA ASN A 43 15.56 5.15 -11.20
C ASN A 43 14.29 4.89 -10.38
N THR A 44 13.86 5.89 -9.60
CA THR A 44 12.61 5.86 -8.83
C THR A 44 11.41 5.60 -9.74
N ARG A 45 11.31 6.31 -10.87
CA ARG A 45 10.21 6.13 -11.84
C ARG A 45 10.19 4.72 -12.44
N THR A 46 11.36 4.20 -12.80
CA THR A 46 11.50 2.86 -13.38
C THR A 46 11.06 1.78 -12.39
N LEU A 47 11.50 1.89 -11.13
CA LEU A 47 11.08 0.97 -10.07
C LEU A 47 9.60 1.10 -9.75
N ALA A 48 9.06 2.32 -9.70
CA ALA A 48 7.65 2.58 -9.47
C ALA A 48 6.77 1.96 -10.56
N ASN A 49 7.16 2.09 -11.83
CA ASN A 49 6.43 1.49 -12.94
C ASN A 49 6.40 -0.04 -12.88
N ARG A 50 7.52 -0.68 -12.51
CA ARG A 50 7.55 -2.14 -12.29
C ARG A 50 6.65 -2.57 -11.13
N ALA A 51 6.79 -1.91 -9.98
CA ALA A 51 5.96 -2.18 -8.82
C ALA A 51 4.47 -1.94 -9.11
N MET A 52 4.13 -0.95 -9.93
CA MET A 52 2.75 -0.69 -10.37
C MET A 52 2.16 -1.88 -11.14
N ALA A 53 2.93 -2.46 -12.08
CA ALA A 53 2.49 -3.62 -12.85
C ALA A 53 2.23 -4.84 -11.94
N ASP A 54 3.13 -5.10 -10.99
CA ASP A 54 2.99 -6.21 -10.04
C ASP A 54 1.78 -6.04 -9.12
N LEU A 55 1.57 -4.82 -8.58
CA LEU A 55 0.42 -4.53 -7.73
C LEU A 55 -0.90 -4.60 -8.48
N GLN A 56 -0.92 -4.17 -9.75
CA GLN A 56 -2.09 -4.33 -10.61
C GLN A 56 -2.38 -5.82 -10.83
N LYS A 57 -1.37 -6.65 -11.12
CA LYS A 57 -1.56 -8.10 -11.28
C LYS A 57 -2.14 -8.74 -10.01
N LEU A 58 -1.57 -8.44 -8.84
CA LEU A 58 -2.09 -8.90 -7.55
C LEU A 58 -3.55 -8.47 -7.32
N ARG A 59 -3.92 -7.26 -7.74
CA ARG A 59 -5.31 -6.77 -7.62
C ARG A 59 -6.29 -7.53 -8.50
N HIS A 60 -5.85 -8.04 -9.64
CA HIS A 60 -6.69 -8.87 -10.53
C HIS A 60 -6.83 -10.30 -10.02
N GLU A 61 -5.81 -10.82 -9.33
CA GLU A 61 -5.82 -12.16 -8.72
C GLU A 61 -6.66 -12.22 -7.43
N GLN A 62 -6.87 -11.08 -6.76
CA GLN A 62 -7.78 -11.00 -5.62
C GLN A 62 -9.22 -11.29 -6.10
N PRO A 63 -9.92 -12.30 -5.53
CA PRO A 63 -11.28 -12.59 -5.93
C PRO A 63 -12.14 -11.33 -5.76
N LYS A 64 -12.74 -10.86 -6.85
CA LYS A 64 -13.75 -9.80 -6.78
C LYS A 64 -14.80 -10.27 -5.78
N ARG A 65 -15.01 -9.53 -4.70
CA ARG A 65 -15.91 -9.85 -3.56
C ARG A 65 -17.26 -10.45 -3.96
N ARG A 66 -17.71 -10.22 -5.19
CA ARG A 66 -18.94 -10.73 -5.80
C ARG A 66 -19.04 -12.26 -5.98
N GLN A 67 -17.97 -13.04 -5.84
CA GLN A 67 -18.06 -14.51 -5.97
C GLN A 67 -18.34 -15.24 -4.64
N LEU A 68 -18.17 -14.60 -3.49
CA LEU A 68 -18.40 -15.25 -2.20
C LEU A 68 -19.90 -15.43 -1.89
N ASP A 69 -20.77 -14.60 -2.45
CA ASP A 69 -22.23 -14.69 -2.23
C ASP A 69 -22.88 -15.84 -3.02
N SER A 70 -22.24 -16.36 -4.08
CA SER A 70 -22.79 -17.48 -4.86
C SER A 70 -22.69 -18.82 -4.15
N ASN A 71 -21.81 -18.98 -3.16
CA ASN A 71 -21.69 -20.21 -2.37
C ASN A 71 -22.49 -20.17 -1.05
N ALA A 72 -23.00 -19.00 -0.64
CA ALA A 72 -23.77 -18.87 0.60
C ALA A 72 -25.26 -19.22 0.46
N ARG A 73 -25.75 -19.51 -0.77
CA ARG A 73 -27.15 -19.89 -1.06
C ARG A 73 -27.35 -21.39 -1.37
N LEU A 74 -26.32 -22.22 -1.23
CA LEU A 74 -26.38 -23.67 -1.49
C LEU A 74 -26.23 -24.53 -0.22
N ARG A 75 -26.56 -23.98 0.96
CA ARG A 75 -26.74 -24.76 2.18
C ARG A 75 -28.15 -24.56 2.72
#